data_AF-A0A1V5D642-F1
#
_entry.id   AF-A0A1V5D642-F1
#
_cell.length_a   1.000
_cell.length_b   1.000
_cell.length_c   1.000
_cell.angle_alpha   90.00
_cell.angle_beta   90.00
_cell.angle_gamma   90.00
#
_symmetry.space_group_name_H-M   'P 1'
#
loop_
_entity.id
_entity.type
_entity.pdbx_description
1 polymer ?
#
loop_
_entity_poly.entity_id
_entity_poly.type
_entity_poly.pdbx_seq_one_letter_code
_entity_poly.pdbx_strand_id
1 'polypeptide(L)'
;MGKICVSARKNVRHTDFQPIVLIIACIGLFVVLSFFLRAQYNGLHDEWIENLRKEREVAEMNSKLKMELSVITRARYIALKANERLGLKKPKEEEILVLR
;
A
#
# COMPACT_ATOMS: atom_id res chain seq x y z
N MET A 1 -1.06 58.59 66.56
CA MET A 1 -0.47 58.70 65.21
C MET A 1 -0.36 57.31 64.62
N GLY A 2 -1.36 56.87 63.86
CA GLY A 2 -1.36 55.56 63.22
C GLY A 2 -0.61 55.61 61.89
N LYS A 3 0.43 54.80 61.73
CA LYS A 3 1.07 54.58 60.43
C LYS A 3 0.35 53.43 59.74
N ILE A 4 -0.45 53.76 58.74
CA ILE A 4 -1.03 52.79 57.81
C ILE A 4 0.04 52.53 56.75
N CYS A 5 0.79 51.45 56.89
CA CYS A 5 1.66 50.95 55.84
C CYS A 5 0.82 50.04 54.93
N VAL A 6 0.39 50.57 53.78
CA VAL A 6 -0.19 49.75 52.71
C VAL A 6 0.97 49.11 51.95
N SER A 7 1.22 47.82 52.20
CA SER A 7 2.16 47.05 51.38
C SER A 7 1.54 46.84 49.99
N ALA A 8 2.16 47.43 48.97
CA ALA A 8 1.83 47.18 47.57
C ALA A 8 2.01 45.69 47.26
N ARG A 9 0.90 44.96 47.15
CA ARG A 9 0.87 43.53 46.84
C ARG A 9 1.16 43.33 45.35
N LYS A 10 2.45 43.28 45.01
CA LYS A 10 2.97 43.03 43.67
C LYS A 10 2.92 41.53 43.34
N ASN A 11 1.73 40.94 43.25
CA ASN A 11 1.55 39.51 42.94
C ASN A 11 0.43 39.27 41.91
N VAL A 12 0.54 39.87 40.72
CA VAL A 12 -0.41 39.61 39.60
C VAL A 12 0.29 39.09 38.34
N ARG A 13 1.63 39.07 38.27
CA ARG A 13 2.36 38.71 37.03
C ARG A 13 2.70 37.23 36.86
N HIS A 14 2.60 36.38 37.89
CA HIS A 14 2.99 34.97 37.77
C HIS A 14 1.86 34.03 37.33
N THR A 15 0.60 34.44 37.45
CA THR A 15 -0.57 33.60 37.14
C THR A 15 -0.89 33.55 35.64
N ASP A 16 -0.56 34.61 34.88
CA ASP A 16 -0.91 34.72 33.45
C ASP A 16 0.10 34.03 32.50
N PHE A 17 1.34 33.80 32.95
CA PHE A 17 2.36 33.15 32.11
C PHE A 17 2.19 31.63 32.03
N GLN A 18 1.64 30.98 33.05
CA GLN A 18 1.38 29.54 33.06
C GLN A 18 0.45 29.07 31.92
N PRO A 19 -0.72 29.68 31.68
CA PRO A 19 -1.58 29.25 30.59
C PRO A 19 -0.93 29.49 29.21
N ILE A 20 -0.17 30.57 29.04
CA ILE A 20 0.53 30.86 27.78
C ILE A 20 1.59 29.80 27.48
N VAL A 21 2.41 29.43 28.47
CA VAL A 21 3.42 28.38 28.31
C VAL A 21 2.78 27.03 28.03
N LEU A 22 1.64 26.73 28.67
CA LEU A 22 0.90 25.49 28.44
C LEU A 22 0.32 25.43 27.02
N ILE A 23 -0.21 26.53 26.50
CA ILE A 23 -0.71 26.62 25.11
C ILE A 23 0.43 26.37 24.12
N ILE A 24 1.59 27.01 24.33
CA ILE A 24 2.76 26.82 23.46
C ILE A 24 3.25 25.36 23.50
N ALA A 25 3.29 24.75 24.69
CA ALA A 25 3.64 23.34 24.84
C ALA A 25 2.64 22.42 24.12
N CYS A 26 1.34 22.69 24.22
CA CYS A 26 0.30 21.94 23.51
C CYS A 26 0.43 22.06 21.99
N ILE A 27 0.71 23.26 21.47
CA ILE A 27 0.93 23.47 20.03
C ILE A 27 2.17 22.71 19.58
N GLY A 28 3.28 22.80 20.33
CA GLY A 28 4.51 22.05 20.03
C GLY A 28 4.27 20.54 19.99
N LEU A 29 3.55 20.01 20.97
CA LEU A 29 3.18 18.59 21.03
C LEU A 29 2.29 18.20 19.85
N PHE A 30 1.33 19.04 19.48
CA PHE A 30 0.46 18.81 18.34
C PHE A 30 1.25 18.77 17.01
N VAL A 31 2.21 19.66 16.80
CA VAL A 31 3.07 19.65 15.61
C VAL A 31 3.90 18.37 15.54
N VAL A 32 4.50 17.95 16.65
CA VAL A 32 5.29 16.72 16.73
C VAL A 32 4.44 15.50 16.39
N LEU A 33 3.26 15.37 17.02
CA LEU A 33 2.33 14.27 16.72
C LEU A 33 1.86 14.28 15.26
N SER A 34 1.54 15.44 14.71
CA SER A 34 1.13 15.59 13.31
C SER A 34 2.24 15.15 12.35
N PHE A 35 3.51 15.46 12.69
CA PHE A 35 4.65 15.05 11.90
C PHE A 35 4.84 13.52 11.91
N PHE A 36 4.76 12.88 13.08
CA PHE A 36 4.84 11.43 13.19
C PHE A 36 3.70 10.72 12.47
N LEU A 37 2.46 11.22 12.61
CA LEU A 37 1.30 10.67 11.90
C LEU A 37 1.48 10.78 10.39
N ARG A 38 1.95 11.91 9.89
CA ARG A 38 2.19 12.11 8.45
C ARG A 38 3.32 11.22 7.93
N ALA A 39 4.40 11.05 8.68
CA ALA A 39 5.51 10.17 8.31
C ALA A 39 5.06 8.71 8.20
N GLN A 40 4.30 8.22 9.18
CA GLN A 40 3.75 6.86 9.16
C GLN A 40 2.71 6.68 8.05
N TYR A 41 1.81 7.66 7.88
CA TYR A 41 0.78 7.63 6.85
C TYR A 41 1.37 7.57 5.45
N ASN A 42 2.38 8.38 5.17
CA ASN A 42 3.03 8.39 3.85
C ASN A 42 3.75 7.05 3.57
N GLY A 43 4.48 6.50 4.54
CA GLY A 43 5.16 5.22 4.37
C GLY A 43 4.19 4.07 4.09
N LEU A 44 3.09 4.01 4.84
CA LEU A 44 2.06 3.00 4.59
C LEU A 44 1.41 3.19 3.22
N HIS A 45 1.06 4.42 2.85
CA HIS A 45 0.39 4.70 1.59
C HIS A 45 1.26 4.30 0.37
N ASP A 46 2.57 4.56 0.44
CA ASP A 46 3.51 4.19 -0.63
C ASP A 46 3.65 2.67 -0.74
N GLU A 47 3.70 1.95 0.38
CA GLU A 47 3.77 0.48 0.38
C GLU A 47 2.49 -0.16 -0.20
N TRP A 48 1.33 0.43 0.10
CA TRP A 48 0.05 -0.02 -0.46
C TRP A 48 -0.05 0.25 -1.97
N ILE A 49 0.42 1.39 -2.45
CA ILE A 49 0.49 1.69 -3.89
C ILE A 49 1.39 0.67 -4.58
N GLU A 50 2.56 0.38 -4.02
CA GLU A 50 3.52 -0.54 -4.61
C GLU A 50 2.99 -1.98 -4.65
N ASN A 51 2.29 -2.42 -3.60
CA ASN A 51 1.64 -3.74 -3.60
C ASN A 51 0.52 -3.82 -4.65
N LEU A 52 -0.36 -2.81 -4.74
CA LEU A 52 -1.41 -2.76 -5.76
C LEU A 52 -0.83 -2.77 -7.18
N ARG A 53 0.31 -2.10 -7.39
CA ARG A 53 1.03 -2.13 -8.67
C ARG A 53 1.54 -3.54 -9.00
N LYS A 54 2.18 -4.22 -8.05
CA LYS A 54 2.66 -5.60 -8.24
C LYS A 54 1.52 -6.57 -8.53
N GLU A 55 0.41 -6.45 -7.81
CA GLU A 55 -0.78 -7.27 -8.07
C GLU A 55 -1.31 -7.06 -9.50
N ARG A 56 -1.33 -5.80 -9.98
CA ARG A 56 -1.72 -5.48 -11.34
C ARG A 56 -0.78 -6.10 -12.38
N GLU A 57 0.52 -6.00 -12.18
CA GLU A 57 1.53 -6.59 -13.08
C GLU A 57 1.37 -8.12 -13.15
N VAL A 58 1.12 -8.79 -12.02
CA VAL A 58 0.84 -10.23 -11.98
C VAL A 58 -0.46 -10.58 -12.71
N ALA A 59 -1.52 -9.78 -12.53
CA ALA A 59 -2.79 -10.00 -13.22
C ALA A 59 -2.65 -9.85 -14.74
N GLU A 60 -1.87 -8.87 -15.20
CA GLU A 60 -1.59 -8.65 -16.62
C GLU A 60 -0.78 -9.81 -17.22
N MET A 61 0.28 -10.26 -16.53
CA MET A 61 1.05 -11.44 -16.94
C MET A 61 0.17 -12.69 -17.03
N ASN A 62 -0.70 -12.92 -16.05
CA ASN A 62 -1.62 -14.05 -16.04
C ASN A 62 -2.60 -13.99 -17.22
N SER A 63 -3.15 -12.80 -17.51
CA SER A 63 -4.01 -12.59 -18.69
C SER A 63 -3.28 -12.91 -19.99
N LYS A 64 -2.05 -12.41 -20.16
CA LYS A 64 -1.22 -12.70 -21.33
C LYS A 64 -0.92 -14.20 -21.46
N LEU A 65 -0.56 -14.85 -20.35
CA LEU A 65 -0.28 -16.28 -20.34
C LEU A 65 -1.51 -17.10 -20.71
N LYS A 66 -2.70 -16.75 -20.19
CA LYS A 66 -3.97 -17.37 -20.59
C LYS A 66 -4.26 -17.20 -22.08
N MET A 67 -4.00 -16.02 -22.63
CA MET A 67 -4.16 -15.76 -24.05
C MET A 67 -3.22 -16.65 -24.88
N GLU A 68 -1.92 -16.70 -24.57
CA GLU A 68 -0.96 -17.55 -25.25
C GLU A 68 -1.34 -19.04 -25.17
N LEU A 69 -1.76 -19.49 -23.99
CA LEU A 69 -2.18 -20.87 -23.77
C LEU A 69 -3.44 -21.21 -24.57
N SER A 70 -4.39 -20.27 -24.69
CA SER A 70 -5.57 -20.45 -25.54
C SER A 70 -5.23 -20.60 -27.02
N VAL A 71 -4.25 -19.83 -27.51
CA VAL A 71 -3.77 -19.88 -28.90
C VAL A 71 -3.11 -21.24 -29.17
N ILE A 72 -2.19 -21.67 -28.30
CA ILE A 72 -1.50 -22.96 -28.40
C ILE A 72 -2.50 -24.11 -28.37
N THR A 73 -3.47 -24.06 -27.45
CA THR A 73 -4.50 -25.10 -27.31
C THR A 73 -5.36 -25.18 -28.55
N ARG A 74 -5.77 -24.04 -29.11
CA ARG A 74 -6.55 -24.00 -30.35
C ARG A 74 -5.76 -24.55 -31.54
N ALA A 75 -4.49 -24.19 -31.67
CA ALA A 75 -3.62 -24.72 -32.73
C ALA A 75 -3.49 -26.25 -32.62
N ARG A 76 -3.22 -26.77 -31.41
CA ARG A 76 -3.15 -28.21 -31.15
C ARG A 76 -4.48 -28.92 -31.40
N TYR A 77 -5.60 -28.32 -31.02
CA TYR A 77 -6.92 -28.89 -31.26
C TYR A 77 -7.24 -28.99 -32.76
N ILE A 78 -6.89 -27.97 -33.54
CA ILE A 78 -7.05 -28.00 -35.00
C ILE A 78 -6.18 -29.11 -35.62
N ALA A 79 -4.92 -29.22 -35.18
CA ALA A 79 -4.02 -30.28 -35.65
C ALA A 79 -4.54 -31.67 -35.29
N LEU A 80 -5.03 -31.86 -34.06
CA LEU A 80 -5.60 -33.12 -33.60
C LEU A 80 -6.87 -33.49 -34.37
N LYS A 81 -7.76 -32.52 -34.61
CA LYS A 81 -8.97 -32.71 -35.41
C LYS A 81 -8.68 -33.00 -36.88
N ALA A 82 -7.63 -32.40 -37.44
CA ALA A 82 -7.16 -32.71 -38.80
C ALA A 82 -6.64 -34.16 -38.86
N ASN A 83 -5.83 -34.59 -37.88
CA ASN A 83 -5.34 -35.96 -37.79
C ASN A 83 -6.47 -36.98 -37.63
N GLU A 84 -7.47 -36.70 -36.77
CA GLU A 84 -8.66 -37.55 -36.63
C GLU A 84 -9.46 -37.68 -37.93
N ARG A 85 -9.62 -36.58 -38.68
CA ARG A 85 -10.29 -36.59 -40.00
C ARG A 85 -9.49 -37.34 -41.08
N LEU A 86 -8.17 -37.37 -40.95
CA LEU A 86 -7.27 -38.15 -41.80
C LEU A 86 -7.18 -39.63 -41.37
N GLY A 87 -7.95 -40.06 -40.35
CA GLY A 87 -7.96 -41.43 -39.87
C GLY A 87 -6.69 -41.86 -39.11
N LEU A 88 -5.83 -40.91 -38.76
CA LEU A 88 -4.63 -41.16 -37.97
C LEU A 88 -5.03 -41.38 -36.50
N LYS A 89 -4.58 -42.49 -35.91
CA LYS A 89 -4.81 -42.80 -34.49
C LYS A 89 -4.33 -41.64 -33.62
N LYS A 90 -5.12 -41.29 -32.60
CA LYS A 90 -4.75 -40.28 -31.59
C LYS A 90 -3.40 -40.70 -30.96
N PRO A 91 -2.38 -39.81 -30.94
CA PRO A 91 -1.08 -40.15 -30.34
C PRO A 91 -1.27 -40.44 -28.85
N LYS A 92 -0.60 -41.48 -28.34
CA LYS A 92 -0.62 -41.83 -26.91
C LYS A 92 0.20 -40.81 -26.12
N GLU A 93 -0.18 -40.54 -24.87
CA GLU A 93 0.53 -39.58 -23.99
C GLU A 93 2.03 -39.89 -23.84
N GLU A 94 2.40 -41.18 -23.95
CA GLU A 94 3.78 -41.66 -23.92
C GLU A 94 4.62 -41.17 -25.12
N GLU A 95 4.04 -41.03 -26.31
CA GLU A 95 4.77 -40.60 -27.52
C GLU A 95 5.06 -39.10 -27.53
N ILE A 96 4.28 -38.31 -26.79
CA ILE A 96 4.38 -36.85 -26.73
C ILE A 96 5.57 -36.42 -25.84
N LEU A 97 5.99 -37.26 -24.88
CA LEU A 97 7.14 -37.02 -24.00
C LEU A 97 8.49 -37.18 -24.70
N VAL A 98 8.55 -37.98 -25.77
CA VAL A 98 9.81 -38.31 -26.47
C VAL A 98 10.26 -37.21 -27.44
N LEU A 99 9.35 -36.32 -27.83
CA LEU A 99 9.60 -35.24 -28.80
C LEU A 99 9.86 -33.86 -28.15
N ARG A 100 10.00 -33.80 -26.82
CA ARG A 100 10.25 -32.54 -26.10
C ARG A 100 11.72 -32.38 -25.74
#